data_AF-A0A0S3QXQ0-F1
#
_entry.id   AF-A0A0S3QXQ0-F1
#
_cell.length_a   1.000
_cell.length_b   1.000
_cell.length_c   1.000
_cell.angle_alpha   90.00
_cell.angle_beta   90.00
_cell.angle_gamma   90.00
#
_symmetry.space_group_name_H-M   'P 1'
#
loop_
_entity.id
_entity.type
_entity.pdbx_description
1 polymer ?
#
loop_
_entity_poly.entity_id
_entity_poly.type
_entity_poly.pdbx_seq_one_letter_code
_entity_poly.pdbx_strand_id
1 'polypeptide(L)'
;MAEFPLDPMLSKMIVASEKFKCSDDIISIAAMLSVGSIFYHLKDKQVHADNARMNFYTRNIGDHIALLKVYNSWKETNYSTQWCMKIIYR
;
A
#
# COMPACT_ATOMS: atom_id res chain seq x y z
N MET A 1 -2.22 -18.42 15.02
CA MET A 1 -2.64 -17.77 13.75
C MET A 1 -4.15 -17.85 13.50
N ALA A 2 -4.92 -18.63 14.29
CA ALA A 2 -6.39 -18.65 14.22
C ALA A 2 -7.08 -17.43 14.86
N GLU A 3 -6.33 -16.58 15.54
CA GLU A 3 -6.85 -15.38 16.23
C GLU A 3 -6.96 -14.16 15.30
N PHE A 4 -6.26 -14.15 14.16
CA PHE A 4 -6.31 -13.05 13.21
C PHE A 4 -7.28 -13.38 12.06
N PRO A 5 -8.19 -12.46 11.70
CA PRO A 5 -9.08 -12.62 10.53
C PRO A 5 -8.33 -12.29 9.23
N LEU A 6 -7.11 -12.80 9.08
CA LEU A 6 -6.22 -12.55 7.95
C LEU A 6 -5.76 -13.87 7.37
N ASP A 7 -5.31 -13.84 6.11
CA ASP A 7 -4.69 -15.01 5.51
C ASP A 7 -3.54 -15.54 6.40
N PRO A 8 -3.37 -16.85 6.55
CA PRO A 8 -2.29 -17.43 7.33
C PRO A 8 -0.91 -16.86 6.93
N MET A 9 -0.65 -16.57 5.66
CA MET A 9 0.62 -15.99 5.23
C MET A 9 0.87 -14.60 5.84
N LEU A 10 -0.16 -13.73 5.84
CA LEU A 10 -0.09 -12.39 6.43
C LEU A 10 0.00 -12.44 7.95
N SER A 11 -0.78 -13.34 8.58
CA SER A 11 -0.74 -13.54 10.03
C SER A 11 0.66 -13.94 10.51
N LYS A 12 1.36 -14.81 9.77
CA LYS A 12 2.74 -15.20 10.08
C LYS A 12 3.71 -14.04 9.91
N MET A 13 3.53 -13.23 8.86
CA MET A 13 4.36 -12.06 8.58
C MET A 13 4.27 -11.03 9.74
N ILE A 14 3.07 -10.76 10.23
CA ILE A 14 2.86 -9.84 11.35
C ILE A 14 3.54 -10.37 12.62
N VAL A 15 3.35 -11.64 12.97
CA VAL A 15 4.00 -12.23 14.16
C VAL A 15 5.53 -12.24 14.04
N ALA A 16 6.08 -12.45 12.84
CA ALA A 16 7.52 -12.43 12.63
C ALA A 16 8.11 -11.00 12.70
N SER A 17 7.33 -9.98 12.36
CA SER A 17 7.78 -8.58 12.28
C SER A 17 8.28 -8.01 13.61
N GLU A 18 7.78 -8.51 14.74
CA GLU A 18 8.22 -8.12 16.08
C GLU A 18 9.73 -8.36 16.28
N LYS A 19 10.24 -9.49 15.75
CA LYS A 19 11.67 -9.82 15.82
C LYS A 19 12.56 -8.85 15.04
N PHE A 20 12.01 -8.24 13.99
CA PHE A 20 12.70 -7.29 13.13
C PHE A 20 12.41 -5.83 13.49
N LYS A 21 11.59 -5.58 14.53
CA LYS A 21 11.16 -4.24 14.97
C LYS A 21 10.52 -3.40 13.85
N CYS A 22 9.82 -4.04 12.92
CA CYS A 22 9.13 -3.39 11.80
C CYS A 22 7.61 -3.64 11.80
N SER A 23 7.02 -3.80 12.99
CA SER A 23 5.60 -4.13 13.16
C SER A 23 4.67 -3.12 12.50
N ASP A 24 4.94 -1.83 12.66
CA ASP A 24 4.06 -0.75 12.16
C ASP A 24 3.98 -0.74 10.63
N ASP A 25 5.13 -0.92 9.97
CA ASP A 25 5.23 -0.98 8.51
C ASP A 25 4.55 -2.24 7.97
N ILE A 26 4.79 -3.39 8.61
CA ILE A 26 4.22 -4.68 8.21
C ILE A 26 2.70 -4.71 8.37
N ILE A 27 2.17 -4.14 9.46
CA ILE A 27 0.72 -4.00 9.67
C ILE A 27 0.11 -3.11 8.59
N SER A 28 0.76 -2.00 8.25
CA SER A 28 0.30 -1.10 7.19
C SER A 28 0.27 -1.80 5.82
N ILE A 29 1.30 -2.57 5.48
CA ILE A 29 1.34 -3.37 4.25
C ILE A 29 0.25 -4.45 4.25
N ALA A 30 0.06 -5.16 5.37
CA ALA A 30 -0.96 -6.18 5.49
C ALA A 30 -2.39 -5.60 5.32
N ALA A 31 -2.64 -4.41 5.87
CA ALA A 31 -3.90 -3.69 5.67
C ALA A 31 -4.11 -3.33 4.19
N MET A 32 -3.09 -2.79 3.53
CA MET A 32 -3.16 -2.42 2.11
C MET A 32 -3.40 -3.64 1.20
N LEU A 33 -2.79 -4.78 1.51
CA LEU A 33 -3.01 -6.03 0.77
C LEU A 33 -4.41 -6.61 0.99
N SER A 34 -4.99 -6.42 2.19
CA SER A 34 -6.31 -6.94 2.53
C SER A 34 -7.44 -6.21 1.79
N VAL A 35 -7.23 -4.95 1.39
CA VAL A 35 -8.20 -4.14 0.62
C VAL A 35 -8.14 -4.44 -0.88
N GLY A 36 -7.06 -5.06 -1.38
CA GLY A 36 -6.89 -5.44 -2.78
C GLY A 36 -6.19 -4.37 -3.63
N SER A 37 -6.49 -4.33 -4.94
CA SER A 37 -5.84 -3.40 -5.87
C SER A 37 -6.29 -1.96 -5.64
N ILE A 38 -5.43 -1.15 -5.02
CA ILE A 38 -5.70 0.27 -4.77
C ILE A 38 -5.60 1.10 -6.05
N PHE A 39 -4.79 0.68 -7.04
CA PHE A 39 -4.66 1.40 -8.30
C PHE A 39 -5.84 1.06 -9.22
N TYR A 40 -6.59 2.09 -9.62
CA TYR A 40 -7.74 1.93 -10.51
C TYR A 40 -7.41 2.50 -11.89
N HIS A 41 -7.51 1.67 -12.94
CA HIS A 41 -7.15 2.07 -14.29
C HIS A 41 -8.40 2.46 -15.09
N LEU A 42 -8.63 3.77 -15.29
CA LEU A 42 -9.54 4.25 -16.34
C LEU A 42 -8.80 4.19 -17.68
N LYS A 43 -9.40 3.52 -18.68
CA LYS A 43 -8.82 3.34 -20.03
C LYS A 43 -8.37 4.65 -20.70
N ASP A 44 -9.02 5.76 -20.36
CA ASP A 44 -8.78 7.08 -20.99
C ASP A 44 -7.60 7.85 -20.38
N LYS A 45 -7.10 7.46 -19.20
CA LYS A 45 -6.09 8.23 -18.45
C LYS A 45 -4.94 7.40 -17.85
N GLN A 46 -4.80 6.18 -18.35
CA GLN A 46 -3.82 5.19 -17.89
C GLN A 46 -2.39 5.75 -17.80
N VAL A 47 -1.96 6.59 -18.74
CA VAL A 47 -0.62 7.21 -18.75
C VAL A 47 -0.36 8.10 -17.54
N HIS A 48 -1.38 8.81 -17.03
CA HIS A 48 -1.24 9.69 -15.88
C HIS A 48 -1.21 8.90 -14.57
N ALA A 49 -2.08 7.89 -14.43
CA ALA A 49 -2.05 6.93 -13.33
C ALA A 49 -0.69 6.21 -13.25
N ASP A 50 -0.18 5.73 -14.38
CA ASP A 50 1.08 5.00 -14.44
C ASP A 50 2.28 5.89 -14.12
N ASN A 51 2.25 7.17 -14.51
CA ASN A 51 3.30 8.12 -14.13
C ASN A 51 3.28 8.46 -12.63
N ALA A 52 2.09 8.64 -12.04
CA ALA A 52 1.93 8.80 -10.60
C ALA A 52 2.40 7.55 -9.85
N ARG A 53 2.04 6.37 -10.34
CA ARG A 53 2.50 5.07 -9.83
C ARG A 53 4.02 4.97 -9.87
N MET A 54 4.65 5.26 -11.01
CA MET A 54 6.11 5.23 -11.18
C MET A 54 6.86 6.11 -10.17
N ASN A 55 6.28 7.21 -9.68
CA ASN A 55 6.90 8.00 -8.61
C ASN A 55 7.02 7.23 -7.28
N PHE A 56 6.07 6.35 -6.97
CA PHE A 56 6.12 5.48 -5.77
C PHE A 56 7.02 4.26 -5.97
N TYR A 57 7.10 3.75 -7.21
CA TYR A 57 8.02 2.69 -7.62
C TYR A 57 9.41 3.27 -7.89
N THR A 58 10.11 3.69 -6.82
CA THR A 58 11.49 4.15 -6.95
C THR A 58 12.39 2.98 -7.37
N ARG A 59 12.68 2.90 -8.67
CA ARG A 59 13.77 2.23 -9.44
C ARG A 59 14.30 0.82 -9.05
N ASN A 60 13.99 0.26 -7.88
CA ASN A 60 14.37 -1.09 -7.43
C ASN A 60 13.66 -1.54 -6.13
N ILE A 61 12.61 -0.84 -5.71
CA ILE A 61 11.88 -1.10 -4.46
C ILE A 61 10.67 -1.99 -4.76
N GLY A 62 10.55 -3.13 -4.07
CA GLY A 62 9.48 -4.11 -4.32
C GLY A 62 8.07 -3.58 -4.05
N ASP A 63 7.08 -4.23 -4.66
CA ASP A 63 5.66 -3.82 -4.66
C ASP A 63 5.10 -3.52 -3.26
N HIS A 64 5.47 -4.32 -2.25
CA HIS A 64 5.03 -4.11 -0.87
C HIS A 64 5.52 -2.80 -0.26
N ILE A 65 6.73 -2.36 -0.58
CA ILE A 65 7.27 -1.09 -0.08
C ILE A 65 6.65 0.08 -0.87
N ALA A 66 6.32 -0.10 -2.15
CA ALA A 66 5.56 0.90 -2.89
C ALA A 66 4.18 1.14 -2.25
N LEU A 67 3.48 0.08 -1.81
CA LEU A 67 2.23 0.20 -1.06
C LEU A 67 2.40 0.97 0.26
N LEU A 68 3.48 0.70 0.99
CA LEU A 68 3.80 1.43 2.22
C LEU A 68 4.02 2.93 1.95
N LYS A 69 4.75 3.28 0.89
CA LYS A 69 4.96 4.68 0.49
C LYS A 69 3.66 5.39 0.14
N VAL A 70 2.76 4.72 -0.58
CA VAL A 70 1.43 5.26 -0.92
C VAL A 70 0.64 5.54 0.35
N TYR A 71 0.61 4.59 1.29
CA TYR A 71 -0.09 4.77 2.58
C TYR A 71 0.51 5.93 3.40
N ASN A 72 1.84 6.00 3.50
CA ASN A 72 2.51 7.07 4.23
C ASN A 72 2.27 8.45 3.60
N SER A 73 2.34 8.56 2.28
CA SER A 73 2.04 9.82 1.58
C SER A 73 0.58 10.24 1.77
N TRP A 74 -0.35 9.29 1.75
CA TRP A 74 -1.75 9.57 2.06
C TRP A 74 -1.93 10.06 3.50
N LYS A 75 -1.27 9.40 4.47
CA LYS A 75 -1.28 9.78 5.88
C LYS A 75 -0.71 11.19 6.11
N GLU A 76 0.39 11.55 5.44
CA GLU A 76 0.98 12.89 5.48
C GLU A 76 0.04 13.98 4.93
N THR A 77 -0.85 13.62 4.00
CA THR A 77 -1.89 14.54 3.50
C THR A 77 -3.13 14.66 4.39
N ASN A 78 -3.05 14.24 5.66
CA ASN A 78 -4.17 14.20 6.61
C ASN A 78 -5.37 13.40 6.09
N TYR A 79 -5.10 12.24 5.48
CA TYR A 79 -6.14 11.33 4.99
C TYR A 79 -7.08 11.96 3.95
N SER A 80 -6.56 12.90 3.14
CA SER A 80 -7.35 13.64 2.18
C SER A 80 -7.97 12.75 1.10
N THR A 81 -9.29 12.84 0.93
CA THR A 81 -10.02 12.18 -0.15
C THR A 81 -9.67 12.77 -1.52
N GLN A 82 -9.33 14.06 -1.57
CA GLN A 82 -8.88 14.73 -2.79
C GLN A 82 -7.53 14.18 -3.28
N TRP A 83 -6.63 13.83 -2.35
CA TRP A 83 -5.36 13.18 -2.69
C TRP A 83 -5.60 11.81 -3.32
N CYS A 84 -6.49 11.00 -2.73
CA CYS A 84 -6.89 9.71 -3.30
C CYS A 84 -7.44 9.89 -4.71
N MET A 85 -8.36 10.83 -4.95
CA MET A 85 -8.90 11.08 -6.28
C MET A 85 -7.82 11.48 -7.29
N LYS A 86 -6.82 12.27 -6.86
CA LYS A 86 -5.74 12.75 -7.72
C LYS A 86 -4.70 11.68 -8.08
N ILE A 87 -4.47 10.72 -7.20
CA ILE A 87 -3.40 9.71 -7.32
C ILE A 87 -3.95 8.36 -7.78
N ILE A 88 -5.15 7.98 -7.34
CA ILE A 88 -5.75 6.65 -7.54
C ILE A 88 -6.75 6.64 -8.72
N TYR A 89 -7.53 7.72 -8.89
CA TYR A 89 -8.63 7.79 -9.87
C TYR A 89 -8.31 8.58 -11.13
N ARG A 90 -7.05 8.97 -11.31
CA ARG A 90 -6.68 9.92 -12.34
C ARG A 90 -6.27 9.28 -13.65
#